data_AF-A0A0Q8ZU91-F1
#
_entry.id   AF-A0A0Q8ZU91-F1
#
_cell.length_a   1.000
_cell.length_b   1.000
_cell.length_c   1.000
_cell.angle_alpha   90.00
_cell.angle_beta   90.00
_cell.angle_gamma   90.00
#
_symmetry.space_group_name_H-M   'P 1'
#
loop_
_entity.id
_entity.type
_entity.pdbx_description
1 polymer ?
#
loop_
_entity_poly.entity_id
_entity_poly.type
_entity_poly.pdbx_seq_one_letter_code
_entity_poly.pdbx_strand_id
1 'polypeptide(L)'
;MQRINSFAASIAALMFIGIAFCSCGNTTPDDMRQAYLLQDQAKVTDTPNEKTDPISYFVQECVNITLSGIKTDKLKYFSKEKNDTILIIVKVGDMKGIEKSSRKELLYAVEDCLKAADSLNKKKIYIDVEGRFNTLLVKSPVKSDLNGKYADSDLILPFYGKSVIPNKAAK
;
A
#
# COMPACT_ATOMS: atom_id res chain seq x y z
N MET A 1 -1.01 -49.89 52.79
CA MET A 1 -1.26 -48.55 53.34
C MET A 1 -1.82 -47.68 52.23
N GLN A 2 -3.14 -47.54 52.19
CA GLN A 2 -3.88 -46.65 51.29
C GLN A 2 -4.13 -45.33 52.03
N ARG A 3 -3.82 -44.20 51.42
CA ARG A 3 -4.34 -42.89 51.85
C ARG A 3 -5.05 -42.25 50.68
N ILE A 4 -6.37 -42.31 50.73
CA ILE A 4 -7.29 -41.46 50.00
C ILE A 4 -7.38 -40.18 50.84
N ASN A 5 -7.10 -39.01 50.26
CA ASN A 5 -7.62 -37.74 50.76
C ASN A 5 -8.13 -36.94 49.57
N SER A 6 -9.46 -36.93 49.49
CA SER A 6 -10.30 -35.98 48.77
C SER A 6 -10.28 -34.61 49.49
N PHE A 7 -10.81 -33.59 48.81
CA PHE A 7 -11.10 -32.21 49.26
C PHE A 7 -9.98 -31.18 49.09
N ALA A 8 -10.03 -30.43 47.99
CA ALA A 8 -10.67 -29.10 47.98
C ALA A 8 -10.47 -28.45 46.60
N ALA A 9 -11.57 -28.27 45.87
CA ALA A 9 -11.62 -27.35 44.76
C ALA A 9 -11.44 -25.93 45.30
N SER A 10 -10.48 -25.17 44.77
CA SER A 10 -10.42 -23.73 44.96
C SER A 10 -10.12 -23.08 43.62
N ILE A 11 -11.21 -22.72 42.94
CA ILE A 11 -11.22 -21.79 41.80
C ILE A 11 -10.75 -20.44 42.37
N ALA A 12 -9.51 -20.06 42.06
CA ALA A 12 -9.04 -18.70 42.21
C ALA A 12 -8.79 -18.14 40.80
N ALA A 13 -9.82 -17.49 40.27
CA ALA A 13 -9.72 -16.62 39.12
C ALA A 13 -8.67 -15.54 39.41
N LEU A 14 -7.58 -15.55 38.64
CA LEU A 14 -6.65 -14.44 38.55
C LEU A 14 -6.69 -13.90 37.12
N MET A 15 -7.75 -13.14 36.87
CA MET A 15 -7.76 -12.11 35.86
C MET A 15 -6.71 -11.05 36.25
N PHE A 16 -5.55 -11.11 35.62
CA PHE A 16 -4.69 -9.94 35.41
C PHE A 16 -4.48 -9.87 33.90
N ILE A 17 -5.35 -9.13 33.20
CA ILE A 17 -5.09 -7.75 32.78
C ILE A 17 -3.63 -7.62 32.32
N GLY A 18 -3.42 -8.04 31.07
CA GLY A 18 -2.27 -7.69 30.25
C GLY A 18 -2.73 -7.26 28.86
N ILE A 19 -3.92 -6.66 28.75
CA ILE A 19 -4.25 -5.87 27.56
C ILE A 19 -3.38 -4.63 27.67
N ALA A 20 -2.18 -4.71 27.10
CA ALA A 20 -1.48 -3.53 26.65
C ALA A 20 -2.37 -2.89 25.58
N PHE A 21 -3.36 -2.11 26.03
CA PHE A 21 -3.94 -1.05 25.25
C PHE A 21 -2.77 -0.14 24.90
N CYS A 22 -2.16 -0.41 23.74
CA CYS A 22 -1.37 0.57 23.06
C CYS A 22 -2.36 1.69 22.73
N SER A 23 -2.38 2.69 23.60
CA SER A 23 -3.12 3.93 23.43
C SER A 23 -2.48 4.71 22.29
N CYS A 24 -2.61 4.23 21.06
CA CYS A 24 -2.46 5.06 19.88
C CYS A 24 -3.78 5.82 19.76
N GLY A 25 -3.74 7.13 20.04
CA GLY A 25 -4.92 7.99 20.03
C GLY A 25 -5.74 7.78 18.76
N ASN A 26 -7.07 7.73 18.92
CA ASN A 26 -8.01 7.80 17.81
C ASN A 26 -7.94 9.20 17.18
N THR A 27 -6.87 9.51 16.46
CA THR A 27 -6.93 10.48 15.37
C THR A 27 -7.62 9.77 14.23
N THR A 28 -8.95 9.89 14.17
CA THR A 28 -9.65 9.72 12.89
C THR A 28 -8.91 10.58 11.88
N PRO A 29 -8.49 10.04 10.71
CA PRO A 29 -7.82 10.84 9.71
C PRO A 29 -8.70 12.05 9.42
N ASP A 30 -8.12 13.26 9.47
CA ASP A 30 -8.86 14.48 9.15
C ASP A 30 -9.60 14.26 7.83
N ASP A 31 -8.92 13.65 6.85
CA ASP A 31 -9.49 13.22 5.57
C ASP A 31 -9.72 11.70 5.48
N MET A 32 -10.98 11.28 5.39
CA MET A 32 -11.37 9.87 5.20
C MET A 32 -10.71 9.19 3.99
N ARG A 33 -10.28 9.95 2.97
CA ARG A 33 -9.56 9.40 1.81
C ARG A 33 -8.23 8.77 2.21
N GLN A 34 -7.58 9.27 3.27
CA GLN A 34 -6.37 8.67 3.82
C GLN A 34 -6.65 7.28 4.40
N ALA A 35 -7.79 7.09 5.07
CA ALA A 35 -8.20 5.77 5.57
C ALA A 35 -8.38 4.77 4.42
N TYR A 36 -8.99 5.21 3.31
CA TYR A 36 -9.15 4.35 2.12
C TYR A 36 -7.80 4.02 1.47
N LEU A 37 -6.89 4.98 1.39
CA LEU A 37 -5.54 4.75 0.90
C LEU A 37 -4.81 3.70 1.74
N LEU A 38 -4.79 3.86 3.06
CA LEU A 38 -4.17 2.89 3.98
C LEU A 38 -4.79 1.49 3.85
N GLN A 39 -6.12 1.42 3.68
CA GLN A 39 -6.81 0.14 3.49
C GLN A 39 -6.38 -0.54 2.17
N ASP A 40 -6.24 0.22 1.10
CA ASP A 40 -5.84 -0.31 -0.21
C ASP A 40 -4.33 -0.65 -0.23
N GLN A 41 -3.46 0.15 0.40
CA GLN A 41 -2.03 -0.14 0.59
C GLN A 41 -1.79 -1.46 1.37
N ALA A 42 -2.70 -1.83 2.27
CA ALA A 42 -2.62 -3.09 3.02
C ALA A 42 -2.97 -4.33 2.16
N LYS A 43 -3.57 -4.16 0.99
CA LYS A 43 -4.01 -5.28 0.11
C LYS A 43 -2.95 -5.77 -0.87
N VAL A 44 -1.77 -5.13 -0.90
CA VAL A 44 -0.68 -5.52 -1.81
C VAL A 44 -0.27 -6.97 -1.61
N THR A 45 -0.11 -7.70 -2.72
CA THR A 45 0.29 -9.11 -2.75
C THR A 45 1.43 -9.33 -3.75
N ASP A 46 2.32 -10.30 -3.47
CA ASP A 46 3.36 -10.75 -4.41
C ASP A 46 2.81 -11.71 -5.48
N THR A 47 1.55 -12.10 -5.35
CA THR A 47 0.86 -13.06 -6.23
C THR A 47 -0.51 -12.50 -6.65
N PRO A 48 -0.56 -11.36 -7.37
CA PRO A 48 -1.81 -10.87 -7.93
C PRO A 48 -2.46 -11.92 -8.82
N ASN A 49 -3.79 -11.95 -8.83
CA ASN A 49 -4.55 -12.95 -9.56
C ASN A 49 -5.22 -12.33 -10.78
N GLU A 50 -5.02 -12.92 -11.95
CA GLU A 50 -5.58 -12.44 -13.22
C GLU A 50 -7.11 -12.21 -13.18
N LYS A 51 -7.85 -13.02 -12.43
CA LYS A 51 -9.32 -12.93 -12.37
C LYS A 51 -9.82 -11.83 -11.44
N THR A 52 -9.14 -11.61 -10.31
CA THR A 52 -9.60 -10.66 -9.28
C THR A 52 -8.88 -9.31 -9.33
N ASP A 53 -7.66 -9.29 -9.85
CA ASP A 53 -6.82 -8.10 -10.03
C ASP A 53 -5.99 -8.21 -11.34
N PRO A 54 -6.66 -8.13 -12.51
CA PRO A 54 -6.02 -8.29 -13.81
C PRO A 54 -4.94 -7.24 -14.10
N ILE A 55 -5.11 -6.00 -13.60
CA ILE A 55 -4.16 -4.92 -13.85
C ILE A 55 -2.86 -5.17 -13.07
N SER A 56 -2.92 -5.54 -11.78
CA SER A 56 -1.71 -5.89 -11.04
C SER A 56 -1.01 -7.11 -11.63
N TYR A 57 -1.78 -8.13 -12.05
CA TYR A 57 -1.23 -9.31 -12.71
C TYR A 57 -0.46 -8.93 -13.98
N PHE A 58 -1.08 -8.14 -14.86
CA PHE A 58 -0.44 -7.65 -16.07
C PHE A 58 0.81 -6.78 -15.78
N VAL A 59 0.71 -5.84 -14.84
CA VAL A 59 1.83 -4.96 -14.47
C VAL A 59 2.98 -5.77 -13.90
N GLN A 60 2.72 -6.78 -13.07
CA GLN A 60 3.76 -7.64 -12.53
C GLN A 60 4.53 -8.36 -13.64
N GLU A 61 3.81 -9.02 -14.57
CA GLU A 61 4.44 -9.72 -15.69
C GLU A 61 5.25 -8.76 -16.57
N CYS A 62 4.70 -7.60 -16.89
CA CYS A 62 5.38 -6.60 -17.72
C CYS A 62 6.62 -6.00 -17.03
N VAL A 63 6.55 -5.68 -15.73
CA VAL A 63 7.69 -5.16 -14.97
C VAL A 63 8.80 -6.21 -14.83
N ASN A 64 8.44 -7.49 -14.62
CA ASN A 64 9.41 -8.59 -14.56
C ASN A 64 10.23 -8.73 -15.85
N ILE A 65 9.63 -8.42 -17.01
CA ILE A 65 10.30 -8.46 -18.31
C ILE A 65 11.15 -7.22 -18.56
N THR A 66 10.65 -6.04 -18.17
CA THR A 66 11.25 -4.74 -18.55
C THR A 66 12.33 -4.25 -17.60
N LEU A 67 12.24 -4.58 -16.32
CA LEU A 67 13.10 -4.04 -15.29
C LEU A 67 14.25 -4.99 -14.97
N SER A 68 15.47 -4.61 -15.37
CA SER A 68 16.69 -5.31 -14.99
C SER A 68 17.38 -4.63 -13.80
N GLY A 69 18.03 -5.39 -12.92
CA GLY A 69 18.79 -4.84 -11.78
C GLY A 69 17.98 -4.58 -10.50
N ILE A 70 16.65 -4.66 -10.54
CA ILE A 70 15.78 -4.70 -9.35
C ILE A 70 15.28 -6.12 -9.16
N LYS A 71 15.32 -6.62 -7.92
CA LYS A 71 14.74 -7.90 -7.52
C LYS A 71 13.21 -7.79 -7.51
N THR A 72 12.59 -8.02 -8.66
CA THR A 72 11.14 -7.85 -8.87
C THR A 72 10.29 -8.90 -8.14
N ASP A 73 10.88 -10.05 -7.80
CA ASP A 73 10.30 -11.11 -6.95
C ASP A 73 9.92 -10.64 -5.54
N LYS A 74 10.46 -9.49 -5.10
CA LYS A 74 10.15 -8.86 -3.81
C LYS A 74 9.11 -7.75 -3.91
N LEU A 75 8.57 -7.50 -5.10
CA LEU A 75 7.55 -6.49 -5.32
C LEU A 75 6.17 -7.06 -5.06
N LYS A 76 5.34 -6.27 -4.40
CA LYS A 76 3.92 -6.58 -4.19
C LYS A 76 3.07 -5.54 -4.89
N TYR A 77 1.93 -5.98 -5.40
CA TYR A 77 1.06 -5.19 -6.24
C TYR A 77 -0.37 -5.21 -5.70
N PHE A 78 -1.07 -4.11 -5.86
CA PHE A 78 -2.51 -4.02 -5.75
C PHE A 78 -2.98 -2.97 -6.73
N SER A 79 -4.09 -3.25 -7.43
CA SER A 79 -4.70 -2.28 -8.32
C SER A 79 -6.16 -2.08 -7.97
N LYS A 80 -6.66 -0.90 -8.35
CA LYS A 80 -8.06 -0.58 -8.25
C LYS A 80 -8.46 0.31 -9.40
N GLU A 81 -9.48 -0.12 -10.11
CA GLU A 81 -10.08 0.67 -11.17
C GLU A 81 -11.40 1.28 -10.69
N LYS A 82 -11.61 2.55 -11.03
CA LYS A 82 -12.89 3.24 -10.84
C LYS A 82 -13.13 4.17 -12.03
N ASN A 83 -14.15 3.85 -12.83
CA ASN A 83 -14.46 4.58 -14.05
C ASN A 83 -13.21 4.69 -14.95
N ASP A 84 -12.87 5.90 -15.40
CA ASP A 84 -11.72 6.19 -16.26
C ASP A 84 -10.43 6.48 -15.45
N THR A 85 -10.26 5.80 -14.31
CA THR A 85 -9.13 6.05 -13.39
C THR A 85 -8.63 4.76 -12.77
N ILE A 86 -7.32 4.60 -12.76
CA ILE A 86 -6.59 3.47 -12.18
C ILE A 86 -5.73 3.98 -11.03
N LEU A 87 -5.74 3.24 -9.93
CA LEU A 87 -4.70 3.26 -8.91
C LEU A 87 -3.91 1.97 -9.01
N ILE A 88 -2.59 2.08 -9.06
CA ILE A 88 -1.66 0.98 -8.84
C ILE A 88 -0.79 1.30 -7.63
N ILE A 89 -0.69 0.34 -6.72
CA ILE A 89 0.17 0.43 -5.53
C ILE A 89 1.23 -0.66 -5.67
N VAL A 90 2.50 -0.25 -5.63
CA VAL A 90 3.64 -1.16 -5.69
C VAL A 90 4.43 -1.05 -4.41
N LYS A 91 4.51 -2.13 -3.64
CA LYS A 91 5.28 -2.18 -2.39
C LYS A 91 6.59 -2.90 -2.58
N VAL A 92 7.67 -2.25 -2.18
CA VAL A 92 9.02 -2.79 -2.23
C VAL A 92 9.39 -3.34 -0.85
N GLY A 93 9.45 -4.66 -0.72
CA GLY A 93 9.65 -5.33 0.58
C GLY A 93 11.05 -5.10 1.20
N ASP A 94 12.08 -5.02 0.36
CA ASP A 94 13.46 -4.79 0.77
C ASP A 94 14.12 -3.71 -0.10
N MET A 95 14.36 -2.56 0.51
CA MET A 95 15.01 -1.42 -0.13
C MET A 95 16.54 -1.50 -0.08
N LYS A 96 17.11 -2.46 0.68
CA LYS A 96 18.56 -2.60 0.81
C LYS A 96 19.14 -3.04 -0.53
N GLY A 97 19.86 -2.14 -1.19
CA GLY A 97 20.51 -2.37 -2.47
C GLY A 97 19.80 -1.77 -3.69
N ILE A 98 18.64 -1.14 -3.53
CA ILE A 98 17.98 -0.40 -4.62
C ILE A 98 18.37 1.08 -4.53
N GLU A 99 19.21 1.51 -5.46
CA GLU A 99 19.60 2.91 -5.62
C GLU A 99 18.38 3.81 -5.84
N LYS A 100 18.51 5.07 -5.43
CA LYS A 100 17.41 6.05 -5.55
C LYS A 100 17.00 6.28 -7.00
N SER A 101 17.95 6.25 -7.92
CA SER A 101 17.76 6.26 -9.39
C SER A 101 16.85 5.09 -9.82
N SER A 102 17.19 3.87 -9.42
CA SER A 102 16.44 2.66 -9.78
C SER A 102 15.01 2.65 -9.24
N ARG A 103 14.72 3.34 -8.12
CA ARG A 103 13.33 3.50 -7.64
C ARG A 103 12.48 4.25 -8.65
N LYS A 104 13.03 5.28 -9.30
CA LYS A 104 12.32 6.03 -10.35
C LYS A 104 12.11 5.16 -11.58
N GLU A 105 13.09 4.33 -11.92
CA GLU A 105 12.97 3.35 -13.02
C GLU A 105 11.82 2.38 -12.77
N LEU A 106 11.64 1.89 -11.53
CA LEU A 106 10.47 1.07 -11.18
C LEU A 106 9.15 1.81 -11.46
N LEU A 107 9.02 3.07 -11.01
CA LEU A 107 7.80 3.85 -11.26
C LEU A 107 7.54 4.04 -12.76
N TYR A 108 8.58 4.33 -13.54
CA TYR A 108 8.45 4.52 -14.98
C TYR A 108 8.16 3.20 -15.71
N ALA A 109 8.77 2.08 -15.29
CA ALA A 109 8.44 0.77 -15.85
C ALA A 109 6.96 0.43 -15.62
N VAL A 110 6.43 0.68 -14.42
CA VAL A 110 5.00 0.51 -14.14
C VAL A 110 4.13 1.41 -15.03
N GLU A 111 4.51 2.68 -15.18
CA GLU A 111 3.80 3.63 -16.04
C GLU A 111 3.80 3.19 -17.50
N ASP A 112 4.95 2.76 -18.01
CA ASP A 112 5.12 2.34 -19.40
C ASP A 112 4.34 1.05 -19.68
N CYS A 113 4.34 0.10 -18.74
CA CYS A 113 3.50 -1.09 -18.82
C CYS A 113 2.02 -0.72 -18.95
N LEU A 114 1.51 0.17 -18.09
CA LEU A 114 0.13 0.63 -18.16
C LEU A 114 -0.18 1.36 -19.48
N LYS A 115 0.76 2.13 -20.02
CA LYS A 115 0.58 2.84 -21.30
C LYS A 115 0.71 1.94 -22.53
N ALA A 116 1.39 0.80 -22.42
CA ALA A 116 1.50 -0.17 -23.50
C ALA A 116 0.19 -0.94 -23.73
N ALA A 117 -0.68 -1.03 -22.71
CA ALA A 117 -1.99 -1.64 -22.85
C ALA A 117 -3.02 -0.64 -23.40
N ASP A 118 -3.54 -0.90 -24.60
CA ASP A 118 -4.53 -0.05 -25.28
C ASP A 118 -5.78 0.25 -24.46
N SER A 119 -6.18 -0.69 -23.58
CA SER A 119 -7.34 -0.53 -22.70
C SER A 119 -7.08 0.36 -21.48
N LEU A 120 -5.81 0.61 -21.14
CA LEU A 120 -5.40 1.35 -19.94
C LEU A 120 -4.77 2.70 -20.27
N ASN A 121 -4.19 2.86 -21.47
CA ASN A 121 -3.39 4.03 -21.85
C ASN A 121 -4.15 5.37 -21.91
N LYS A 122 -5.48 5.34 -22.04
CA LYS A 122 -6.35 6.53 -22.02
C LYS A 122 -6.84 6.92 -20.62
N LYS A 123 -6.66 6.03 -19.63
CA LYS A 123 -7.17 6.24 -18.28
C LYS A 123 -6.27 7.17 -17.48
N LYS A 124 -6.83 7.82 -16.48
CA LYS A 124 -6.07 8.60 -15.49
C LYS A 124 -5.34 7.64 -14.55
N ILE A 125 -4.01 7.71 -14.51
CA ILE A 125 -3.19 6.79 -13.74
C ILE A 125 -2.68 7.48 -12.47
N TYR A 126 -2.88 6.81 -11.34
CA TYR A 126 -2.25 7.09 -10.05
C TYR A 126 -1.32 5.92 -9.71
N ILE A 127 -0.07 6.24 -9.37
CA ILE A 127 0.97 5.27 -8.99
C ILE A 127 1.47 5.64 -7.62
N ASP A 128 1.37 4.70 -6.70
CA ASP A 128 1.89 4.80 -5.34
C ASP A 128 3.00 3.75 -5.15
N VAL A 129 4.23 4.18 -4.89
CA VAL A 129 5.36 3.28 -4.63
C VAL A 129 5.70 3.32 -3.15
N GLU A 130 5.39 2.23 -2.48
CA GLU A 130 5.50 2.07 -1.04
C GLU A 130 6.82 1.41 -0.65
N GLY A 131 7.49 1.99 0.35
CA GLY A 131 8.55 1.31 1.08
C GLY A 131 7.99 0.45 2.21
N ARG A 132 8.84 0.10 3.17
CA ARG A 132 8.39 -0.62 4.37
C ARG A 132 7.52 0.24 5.28
N PHE A 133 7.85 1.53 5.41
CA PHE A 133 7.29 2.41 6.43
C PHE A 133 6.64 3.67 5.88
N ASN A 134 6.83 3.98 4.60
CA ASN A 134 6.41 5.24 4.01
C ASN A 134 6.32 5.15 2.49
N THR A 135 5.60 6.11 1.92
CA THR A 135 5.57 6.35 0.49
C THR A 135 6.89 6.92 -0.01
N LEU A 136 7.43 6.30 -1.05
CA LEU A 136 8.73 6.64 -1.63
C LEU A 136 8.59 7.51 -2.85
N LEU A 137 7.63 7.19 -3.71
CA LEU A 137 7.35 7.91 -4.95
C LEU A 137 5.86 7.93 -5.19
N VAL A 138 5.37 9.06 -5.69
CA VAL A 138 3.98 9.21 -6.11
C VAL A 138 3.94 9.81 -7.49
N LYS A 139 3.03 9.29 -8.33
CA LYS A 139 2.61 9.94 -9.56
C LYS A 139 1.09 9.99 -9.63
N SER A 140 0.55 11.16 -9.93
CA SER A 140 -0.85 11.39 -10.27
C SER A 140 -0.95 11.95 -11.70
N PRO A 141 -2.16 12.09 -12.25
CA PRO A 141 -2.35 12.67 -13.58
C PRO A 141 -1.83 14.10 -13.73
N VAL A 142 -1.64 14.82 -12.62
CA VAL A 142 -1.31 16.26 -12.63
C VAL A 142 0.06 16.54 -12.03
N LYS A 143 0.51 15.74 -11.06
CA LYS A 143 1.74 15.97 -10.29
C LYS A 143 2.45 14.67 -9.96
N SER A 144 3.71 14.78 -9.59
CA SER A 144 4.50 13.66 -9.10
C SER A 144 5.48 14.13 -8.03
N ASP A 145 5.71 13.31 -7.02
CA ASP A 145 6.79 13.47 -6.07
C ASP A 145 7.74 12.28 -6.21
N LEU A 146 8.88 12.53 -6.85
CA LEU A 146 9.86 11.50 -7.20
C LEU A 146 11.14 11.62 -6.34
N ASN A 147 11.04 12.26 -5.18
CA ASN A 147 12.18 12.50 -4.30
C ASN A 147 12.70 11.22 -3.61
N GLY A 148 12.02 10.09 -3.69
CA GLY A 148 12.54 8.75 -3.39
C GLY A 148 12.90 8.47 -1.93
N LYS A 149 12.58 9.38 -1.00
CA LYS A 149 12.79 9.23 0.45
C LYS A 149 11.47 9.29 1.21
N TYR A 150 10.68 10.33 1.00
CA TYR A 150 9.34 10.54 1.54
C TYR A 150 8.57 11.34 0.48
N ALA A 151 7.65 10.68 -0.20
CA ALA A 151 6.82 11.34 -1.20
C ALA A 151 5.48 11.79 -0.58
N ASP A 152 4.94 12.88 -1.11
CA ASP A 152 3.62 13.38 -0.74
C ASP A 152 2.49 12.42 -1.20
N SER A 153 2.04 11.57 -0.28
CA SER A 153 0.91 10.64 -0.50
C SER A 153 -0.42 11.36 -0.74
N ASP A 154 -0.55 12.64 -0.37
CA ASP A 154 -1.79 13.39 -0.57
C ASP A 154 -2.11 13.57 -2.06
N LEU A 155 -1.10 13.44 -2.93
CA LEU A 155 -1.26 13.44 -4.39
C LEU A 155 -2.06 12.24 -4.91
N ILE A 156 -2.21 11.15 -4.13
CA ILE A 156 -3.05 9.99 -4.46
C ILE A 156 -4.52 10.24 -4.09
N LEU A 157 -4.79 11.02 -3.04
CA LEU A 157 -6.14 11.17 -2.47
C LEU A 157 -7.24 11.58 -3.46
N PRO A 158 -6.98 12.40 -4.51
CA PRO A 158 -7.97 12.68 -5.54
C PRO A 158 -8.56 11.44 -6.24
N PHE A 159 -7.86 10.30 -6.26
CA PHE A 159 -8.40 9.01 -6.72
C PHE A 159 -9.69 8.62 -5.97
N TYR A 160 -9.76 8.88 -4.66
CA TYR A 160 -10.90 8.54 -3.81
C TYR A 160 -12.05 9.57 -3.89
N GLY A 161 -11.85 10.66 -4.63
CA GLY A 161 -12.85 11.72 -4.80
C GLY A 161 -12.39 13.07 -4.23
N LYS A 162 -13.33 14.01 -4.19
CA LYS A 162 -13.08 15.37 -3.70
C LYS A 162 -12.93 15.36 -2.17
N SER A 163 -12.05 16.22 -1.65
CA SER A 163 -12.02 16.51 -0.21
C SER A 163 -13.36 17.08 0.20
N VAL A 164 -13.93 16.58 1.30
CA VAL A 164 -15.12 17.17 1.93
C VAL A 164 -14.71 18.25 2.93
N ILE A 165 -13.43 18.29 3.32
CA ILE A 165 -12.86 19.32 4.18
C ILE A 165 -12.39 20.47 3.27
N PRO A 166 -12.84 21.72 3.51
CA PRO A 166 -12.29 22.88 2.83
C PRO A 166 -10.80 22.96 3.14
N ASN A 167 -9.97 23.04 2.10
CA ASN A 167 -8.51 23.17 2.23
C ASN A 167 -8.18 24.16 3.35
N LYS A 168 -7.47 23.71 4.38
CA LYS A 168 -6.72 24.63 5.24
C LYS A 168 -5.80 25.38 4.28
N ALA A 169 -6.11 26.64 4.04
CA ALA A 169 -5.31 27.49 3.17
C ALA A 169 -3.85 27.32 3.56
N ALA A 170 -3.02 26.95 2.59
CA ALA A 170 -1.57 26.97 2.75
C ALA A 170 -1.19 28.37 3.24
N LYS A 171 -0.65 28.44 4.46
CA LYS A 171 -0.02 29.64 5.00
C LYS A 171 1.42 29.69 4.51
#